data_AF-A0A071M8K1-F1
#
_entry.id   AF-A0A071M8K1-F1
#
_cell.length_a   1.000
_cell.length_b   1.000
_cell.length_c   1.000
_cell.angle_alpha   90.00
_cell.angle_beta   90.00
_cell.angle_gamma   90.00
#
_symmetry.space_group_name_H-M   'P 1'
#
loop_
_entity.id
_entity.type
_entity.pdbx_description
1 polymer ?
#
loop_
_entity_poly.entity_id
_entity_poly.type
_entity_poly.pdbx_seq_one_letter_code
_entity_poly.pdbx_strand_id
1 'polypeptide(L)'
;MDDIYLDDIPNIRHPAAAVRDMEYTANSNSIIQEWNLPVGYGAFVNKYRVFHRQFTWMAYRDVLNDLRNGKIVLLRNNHSGSEIFPVITQSGQLRNDLPASMYFRLSYITDNQLKRPVHYRTINSKAAGRLLAAGGLYNGNIEGFRRTAEQLGGDAAKGYDQVLNQTTSGLLISAASLLVVRNPMAAEELTSYLGKYKQAHVLLDDMNVQQINYLRRDRGEYALLRNQFNSSVRPNFLKSLSEHPDALSTFDAGSLERLAGGKTPAGWQVHHKIPLDDGGTNDFDNLVLIQNSPYHSALTKTQAIITKDLPYNSGTDVLWPSPNGVIYPVGK
;
A
#
# COMPACT_ATOMS: atom_id res chain seq x y z
N MET A 1 -2.00 -27.83 15.68
CA MET A 1 -1.49 -28.01 17.05
C MET A 1 0.03 -28.15 17.08
N ASP A 2 0.67 -28.54 15.98
CA ASP A 2 2.11 -28.82 15.98
C ASP A 2 3.00 -27.56 16.12
N ASP A 3 2.51 -26.40 15.66
CA ASP A 3 3.21 -25.10 15.73
C ASP A 3 3.02 -24.31 17.05
N ILE A 4 2.55 -24.99 18.11
CA ILE A 4 2.38 -24.41 19.44
C ILE A 4 3.61 -24.74 20.29
N TYR A 5 4.12 -23.71 20.96
CA TYR A 5 5.27 -23.77 21.84
C TYR A 5 4.93 -23.22 23.23
N LEU A 6 5.84 -23.40 24.18
CA LEU A 6 5.66 -23.05 25.59
C LEU A 6 5.12 -21.62 25.78
N ASP A 7 5.70 -20.65 25.06
CA ASP A 7 5.33 -19.23 25.18
C ASP A 7 3.94 -18.89 24.61
N ASP A 8 3.38 -19.78 23.78
CA ASP A 8 2.05 -19.60 23.21
C ASP A 8 0.95 -20.01 24.19
N ILE A 9 1.23 -20.93 25.13
CA ILE A 9 0.23 -21.55 26.03
C ILE A 9 -0.60 -20.51 26.81
N PRO A 10 -0.02 -19.47 27.43
CA PRO A 10 -0.78 -18.46 28.16
C PRO A 10 -1.73 -17.63 27.28
N ASN A 11 -1.51 -17.66 25.96
CA ASN A 11 -2.32 -16.96 24.98
C ASN A 11 -3.43 -17.83 24.39
N ILE A 12 -3.49 -19.13 24.71
CA ILE A 12 -4.51 -20.03 24.17
C ILE A 12 -5.82 -19.85 24.93
N ARG A 13 -6.90 -19.64 24.17
CA ARG A 13 -8.25 -19.55 24.70
C ARG A 13 -8.80 -20.93 25.04
N HIS A 14 -9.51 -21.06 26.16
CA HIS A 14 -10.16 -22.32 26.51
C HIS A 14 -11.17 -22.75 25.43
N PRO A 15 -11.12 -24.01 24.93
CA PRO A 15 -11.92 -24.44 23.78
C PRO A 15 -13.43 -24.35 24.06
N ALA A 16 -13.90 -24.68 25.26
CA ALA A 16 -15.33 -24.57 25.58
C ALA A 16 -15.84 -23.11 25.53
N ALA A 17 -15.01 -22.14 25.96
CA ALA A 17 -15.35 -20.73 25.87
C ALA A 17 -15.31 -20.24 24.43
N ALA A 18 -14.28 -20.64 23.69
CA ALA A 18 -14.13 -20.29 22.27
C ALA A 18 -15.28 -20.85 21.42
N VAL A 19 -15.74 -22.07 21.70
CA VAL A 19 -16.91 -22.69 21.03
C VAL A 19 -18.19 -21.93 21.35
N ARG A 20 -18.42 -21.61 22.63
CA ARG A 20 -19.63 -20.88 23.07
C ARG A 20 -19.75 -19.54 22.36
N ASP A 21 -18.66 -18.77 22.31
CA ASP A 21 -18.65 -17.46 21.67
C ASP A 21 -18.88 -17.52 20.15
N MET A 22 -18.43 -18.61 19.52
CA MET A 22 -18.51 -18.79 18.08
C MET A 22 -19.68 -19.66 17.64
N GLU A 23 -20.53 -20.13 18.57
CA GLU A 23 -21.60 -21.09 18.27
C GLU A 23 -22.60 -20.55 17.24
N TYR A 24 -22.85 -19.24 17.27
CA TYR A 24 -23.72 -18.57 16.30
C TYR A 24 -23.24 -18.74 14.85
N THR A 25 -21.93 -18.90 14.61
CA THR A 25 -21.36 -19.02 13.26
C THR A 25 -21.76 -20.33 12.55
N ALA A 26 -22.21 -21.33 13.30
CA ALA A 26 -22.66 -22.61 12.76
C ALA A 26 -24.18 -22.68 12.55
N ASN A 27 -24.91 -21.59 12.75
CA ASN A 27 -26.35 -21.53 12.49
C ASN A 27 -26.62 -21.13 11.02
N SER A 28 -27.51 -21.87 10.35
CA SER A 28 -27.89 -21.61 8.96
C SER A 28 -28.50 -20.23 8.70
N ASN A 29 -29.06 -19.60 9.74
CA ASN A 29 -29.75 -18.32 9.63
C ASN A 29 -28.88 -17.12 10.09
N SER A 30 -27.63 -17.36 10.50
CA SER A 30 -26.76 -16.30 10.99
C SER A 30 -26.05 -15.56 9.87
N ILE A 31 -26.13 -14.24 9.88
CA ILE A 31 -25.35 -13.36 9.00
C ILE A 31 -23.96 -13.19 9.64
N ILE A 32 -22.96 -13.85 9.07
CA ILE A 32 -21.59 -13.83 9.60
C ILE A 32 -20.84 -12.64 9.00
N GLN A 33 -20.48 -11.69 9.86
CA GLN A 33 -19.57 -10.61 9.50
C GLN A 33 -18.14 -11.08 9.71
N GLU A 34 -17.45 -11.46 8.63
CA GLU A 34 -16.12 -12.10 8.72
C GLU A 34 -15.07 -11.20 9.41
N TRP A 35 -15.23 -9.88 9.33
CA TRP A 35 -14.40 -8.89 10.01
C TRP A 35 -14.57 -8.84 11.54
N ASN A 36 -15.65 -9.41 12.08
CA ASN A 36 -15.88 -9.50 13.52
C ASN A 36 -15.39 -10.84 14.12
N LEU A 37 -14.88 -11.75 13.29
CA LEU A 37 -14.40 -13.04 13.75
C LEU A 37 -13.02 -12.92 14.41
N PRO A 38 -12.68 -13.80 15.37
CA PRO A 38 -11.34 -13.84 15.94
C PRO A 38 -10.27 -14.02 14.87
N VAL A 39 -9.15 -13.33 15.04
CA VAL A 39 -7.99 -13.42 14.13
C VAL A 39 -7.58 -14.89 13.97
N GLY A 40 -7.43 -15.32 12.72
CA GLY A 40 -7.07 -16.70 12.37
C GLY A 40 -8.24 -17.69 12.27
N TYR A 41 -9.42 -17.39 12.81
CA TYR A 41 -10.59 -18.28 12.73
C TYR A 41 -11.02 -18.53 11.27
N GLY A 42 -11.06 -17.48 10.45
CA GLY A 42 -11.39 -17.60 9.03
C GLY A 42 -10.43 -18.50 8.24
N ALA A 43 -9.15 -18.58 8.64
CA ALA A 43 -8.17 -19.44 7.97
C ALA A 43 -8.49 -20.94 8.19
N PHE A 44 -8.98 -21.31 9.38
CA PHE A 44 -9.46 -22.67 9.62
C PHE A 44 -10.75 -22.96 8.85
N VAL A 45 -11.69 -22.01 8.79
CA VAL A 45 -12.94 -22.15 8.05
C VAL A 45 -12.67 -22.35 6.56
N ASN A 46 -11.73 -21.61 5.99
CA ASN A 46 -11.37 -21.72 4.57
C ASN A 46 -10.89 -23.12 4.16
N LYS A 47 -10.31 -23.90 5.09
CA LYS A 47 -9.94 -25.31 4.82
C LYS A 47 -11.16 -26.18 4.56
N TYR A 48 -12.31 -25.85 5.17
CA TYR A 48 -13.56 -26.60 5.02
C TYR A 48 -14.50 -26.02 3.96
N ARG A 49 -14.37 -24.73 3.60
CA ARG A 49 -15.21 -24.09 2.58
C ARG A 49 -15.19 -24.81 1.23
N VAL A 50 -14.06 -25.41 0.87
CA VAL A 50 -13.94 -26.17 -0.39
C VAL A 50 -14.91 -27.35 -0.47
N PHE A 51 -15.28 -27.92 0.68
CA PHE A 51 -16.22 -29.04 0.81
C PHE A 51 -17.67 -28.57 0.97
N HIS A 52 -17.91 -27.33 1.41
CA HIS A 52 -19.25 -26.80 1.74
C HIS A 52 -19.62 -25.54 0.94
N ARG A 53 -19.45 -25.57 -0.39
CA ARG A 53 -19.68 -24.39 -1.25
C ARG A 53 -21.11 -23.86 -1.21
N GLN A 54 -22.10 -24.74 -1.06
CA GLN A 54 -23.51 -24.36 -1.04
C GLN A 54 -24.01 -23.99 0.36
N PHE A 55 -23.35 -24.47 1.41
CA PHE A 55 -23.78 -24.29 2.81
C PHE A 55 -22.59 -23.88 3.67
N THR A 56 -22.15 -22.64 3.52
CA THR A 56 -20.93 -22.12 4.15
C THR A 56 -20.92 -22.25 5.68
N TRP A 57 -22.08 -22.18 6.34
CA TRP A 57 -22.24 -22.41 7.78
C TRP A 57 -21.77 -23.81 8.24
N MET A 58 -21.79 -24.82 7.35
CA MET A 58 -21.29 -26.16 7.67
C MET A 58 -19.76 -26.18 7.83
N ALA A 59 -19.04 -25.31 7.12
CA ALA A 59 -17.59 -25.15 7.32
C ALA A 59 -17.28 -24.60 8.71
N TYR A 60 -18.10 -23.65 9.20
CA TYR A 60 -17.98 -23.14 10.57
C TYR A 60 -18.29 -24.23 11.61
N ARG A 61 -19.31 -25.06 11.35
CA ARG A 61 -19.65 -26.21 12.21
C ARG A 61 -18.50 -27.21 12.34
N ASP A 62 -17.81 -27.51 11.25
CA ASP A 62 -16.66 -28.43 11.27
C ASP A 62 -15.49 -27.84 12.06
N VAL A 63 -15.21 -26.54 11.90
CA VAL A 63 -14.21 -25.84 12.70
C VAL A 63 -14.58 -25.83 14.19
N LEU A 64 -15.84 -25.60 14.55
CA LEU A 64 -16.30 -25.70 15.94
C LEU A 64 -16.12 -27.11 16.50
N ASN A 65 -16.35 -28.14 15.69
CA ASN A 65 -16.10 -29.52 16.10
C ASN A 65 -14.60 -29.78 16.32
N ASP A 66 -13.73 -29.27 15.46
CA ASP A 66 -12.28 -29.36 15.66
C ASP A 66 -11.84 -28.63 16.94
N LEU A 67 -12.45 -27.48 17.23
CA LEU A 67 -12.18 -26.70 18.45
C LEU A 67 -12.68 -27.44 19.71
N ARG A 68 -13.90 -28.00 19.68
CA ARG A 68 -14.45 -28.84 20.76
C ARG A 68 -13.56 -30.05 21.07
N ASN A 69 -13.00 -30.67 20.02
CA ASN A 69 -12.13 -31.84 20.14
C ASN A 69 -10.64 -31.49 20.30
N GLY A 70 -10.32 -30.21 20.51
CA GLY A 70 -8.95 -29.75 20.76
C GLY A 70 -7.95 -29.94 19.60
N LYS A 71 -8.45 -30.10 18.37
CA LYS A 71 -7.61 -30.26 17.16
C LYS A 71 -7.05 -28.93 16.66
N ILE A 72 -7.71 -27.83 17.00
CA ILE A 72 -7.28 -26.46 16.69
C ILE A 72 -7.36 -25.60 17.95
N VAL A 73 -6.65 -24.47 17.93
CA VAL A 73 -6.65 -23.47 18.99
C VAL A 73 -7.00 -22.12 18.42
N LEU A 74 -7.63 -21.29 19.25
CA LEU A 74 -7.76 -19.86 19.02
C LEU A 74 -6.94 -19.12 20.07
N LEU A 75 -6.25 -18.07 19.63
CA LEU A 75 -5.50 -17.21 20.53
C LEU A 75 -6.42 -16.14 21.12
N ARG A 76 -6.07 -15.66 22.32
CA ARG A 76 -6.74 -14.53 22.96
C ARG A 76 -6.61 -13.29 22.07
N ASN A 77 -7.68 -12.49 22.00
CA ASN A 77 -7.64 -11.19 21.36
C ASN A 77 -7.48 -10.13 22.45
N ASN A 78 -6.40 -9.34 22.42
CA ASN A 78 -6.06 -8.38 23.47
C ASN A 78 -6.96 -7.12 23.50
N HIS A 79 -8.02 -7.07 22.67
CA HIS A 79 -8.82 -5.86 22.44
C HIS A 79 -10.11 -5.76 23.28
N SER A 80 -10.52 -6.83 23.98
CA SER A 80 -11.70 -6.82 24.84
C SER A 80 -11.28 -7.13 26.27
N GLY A 81 -11.34 -6.13 27.17
CA GLY A 81 -10.95 -6.21 28.58
C GLY A 81 -11.83 -7.10 29.47
N SER A 82 -12.37 -8.19 28.94
CA SER A 82 -13.11 -9.22 29.68
C SER A 82 -12.17 -10.39 29.91
N GLU A 83 -11.98 -10.82 31.16
CA GLU A 83 -11.13 -11.97 31.51
C GLU A 83 -11.56 -13.22 30.73
N ILE A 84 -10.77 -13.59 29.73
CA ILE A 84 -11.04 -14.78 28.91
C ILE A 84 -10.48 -15.99 29.64
N PHE A 85 -11.36 -16.96 29.90
CA PHE A 85 -11.06 -18.28 30.46
C PHE A 85 -9.85 -18.91 29.72
N PRO A 86 -8.65 -18.97 30.34
CA PRO A 86 -7.45 -19.49 29.70
C PRO A 86 -7.38 -21.01 29.80
N VAL A 87 -6.46 -21.63 29.05
CA VAL A 87 -6.15 -23.08 29.19
C VAL A 87 -5.31 -23.40 30.44
N ILE A 88 -4.82 -22.38 31.13
CA ILE A 88 -4.05 -22.48 32.38
C ILE A 88 -4.84 -21.90 33.56
N THR A 89 -4.57 -22.39 34.77
CA THR A 89 -5.07 -21.85 36.04
C THR A 89 -4.28 -20.59 36.43
N GLN A 90 -4.74 -19.88 37.46
CA GLN A 90 -3.97 -18.77 38.07
C GLN A 90 -2.61 -19.24 38.63
N SER A 91 -2.50 -20.51 39.03
CA SER A 91 -1.24 -21.13 39.46
C SER A 91 -0.34 -21.54 38.29
N GLY A 92 -0.74 -21.31 37.03
CA GLY A 92 0.03 -21.64 35.84
C GLY A 92 -0.06 -23.10 35.39
N GLN A 93 -0.91 -23.92 36.01
CA GLN A 93 -1.10 -25.32 35.63
C GLN A 93 -2.12 -25.45 34.50
N LEU A 94 -1.96 -26.45 33.63
CA LEU A 94 -2.98 -26.76 32.63
C LEU A 94 -4.28 -27.18 33.32
N ARG A 95 -5.41 -26.71 32.78
CA ARG A 95 -6.72 -27.07 33.35
C ARG A 95 -7.08 -28.52 32.98
N ASN A 96 -7.76 -29.20 33.91
CA ASN A 96 -8.14 -30.61 33.75
C ASN A 96 -9.42 -30.80 32.91
N ASP A 97 -10.12 -29.72 32.56
CA ASP A 97 -11.33 -29.69 31.72
C ASP A 97 -11.03 -29.51 30.22
N LEU A 98 -9.77 -29.57 29.82
CA LEU A 98 -9.35 -29.51 28.42
C LEU A 98 -9.67 -30.83 27.68
N PRO A 99 -9.98 -30.77 26.37
CA PRO A 99 -10.09 -31.96 25.54
C PRO A 99 -8.82 -32.81 25.62
N ALA A 100 -8.95 -34.13 25.73
CA ALA A 100 -7.82 -35.02 26.00
C ALA A 100 -6.64 -34.84 25.03
N SER A 101 -6.92 -34.73 23.73
CA SER A 101 -5.93 -34.46 22.67
C SER A 101 -5.12 -33.18 22.92
N MET A 102 -5.80 -32.11 23.33
CA MET A 102 -5.20 -30.82 23.65
C MET A 102 -4.41 -30.92 24.96
N TYR A 103 -4.98 -31.50 26.00
CA TYR A 103 -4.31 -31.69 27.28
C TYR A 103 -2.99 -32.43 27.09
N PHE A 104 -2.99 -33.59 26.41
CA PHE A 104 -1.76 -34.36 26.15
C PHE A 104 -0.73 -33.57 25.36
N ARG A 105 -1.14 -32.82 24.33
CA ARG A 105 -0.20 -32.02 23.53
C ARG A 105 0.39 -30.87 24.33
N LEU A 106 -0.42 -30.14 25.10
CA LEU A 106 0.05 -29.02 25.91
C LEU A 106 0.92 -29.50 27.08
N SER A 107 0.58 -30.62 27.72
CA SER A 107 1.43 -31.24 28.75
C SER A 107 2.76 -31.65 28.15
N TYR A 108 2.78 -32.30 26.98
CA TYR A 108 4.03 -32.63 26.29
C TYR A 108 4.89 -31.40 25.99
N ILE A 109 4.29 -30.29 25.54
CA ILE A 109 5.01 -29.03 25.30
C ILE A 109 5.60 -28.46 26.60
N THR A 110 4.82 -28.46 27.68
CA THR A 110 5.24 -27.96 29.01
C THR A 110 6.35 -28.81 29.62
N ASP A 111 6.16 -30.13 29.65
CA ASP A 111 7.07 -31.09 30.26
C ASP A 111 8.43 -31.12 29.55
N ASN A 112 8.41 -30.99 28.21
CA ASN A 112 9.63 -30.96 27.40
C ASN A 112 10.16 -29.54 27.16
N GLN A 113 9.53 -28.52 27.75
CA GLN A 113 9.87 -27.10 27.57
C GLN A 113 10.11 -26.73 26.10
N LEU A 114 9.22 -27.15 25.19
CA LEU A 114 9.43 -26.94 23.76
C LEU A 114 9.37 -25.46 23.43
N LYS A 115 10.55 -24.89 23.13
CA LYS A 115 10.67 -23.51 22.67
C LYS A 115 10.54 -23.45 21.16
N ARG A 116 9.97 -22.36 20.67
CA ARG A 116 9.89 -22.09 19.25
C ARG A 116 11.31 -22.13 18.68
N PRO A 117 11.61 -22.97 17.67
CA PRO A 117 12.90 -22.97 17.03
C PRO A 117 13.09 -21.59 16.41
N VAL A 118 14.09 -20.86 16.89
CA VAL A 118 14.43 -19.53 16.38
C VAL A 118 15.15 -19.72 15.06
N HIS A 119 14.39 -19.80 13.98
CA HIS A 119 14.95 -19.78 12.64
C HIS A 119 15.13 -18.32 12.24
N TYR A 120 16.32 -17.78 12.51
CA TYR A 120 16.75 -16.55 11.86
C TYR A 120 16.97 -16.89 10.38
N ARG A 121 15.92 -16.82 9.56
CA ARG A 121 16.11 -16.71 8.12
C ARG A 121 16.72 -15.34 7.88
N THR A 122 17.99 -15.31 7.49
CA THR A 122 18.61 -14.10 6.97
C THR A 122 17.71 -13.57 5.85
N ILE A 123 17.23 -12.34 6.00
CA ILE A 123 16.32 -11.70 5.03
C ILE A 123 17.18 -11.18 3.87
N ASN A 124 17.73 -12.10 3.10
CA ASN A 124 18.72 -11.82 2.06
C ASN A 124 18.24 -12.26 0.67
N SER A 125 16.94 -12.15 0.43
CA SER A 125 16.30 -12.46 -0.85
C SER A 125 16.31 -11.26 -1.79
N LYS A 126 16.00 -11.48 -3.09
CA LYS A 126 15.81 -10.39 -4.06
C LYS A 126 14.77 -9.38 -3.58
N ALA A 127 13.69 -9.83 -2.92
CA ALA A 127 12.66 -8.94 -2.39
C ALA A 127 13.21 -7.99 -1.32
N ALA A 128 14.07 -8.49 -0.42
CA ALA A 128 14.76 -7.67 0.57
C ALA A 128 15.65 -6.61 -0.09
N GLY A 129 16.39 -7.01 -1.13
CA GLY A 129 17.19 -6.13 -1.97
C GLY A 129 16.41 -4.97 -2.59
N ARG A 130 15.25 -5.29 -3.20
CA ARG A 130 14.37 -4.29 -3.83
C ARG A 130 13.83 -3.28 -2.80
N LEU A 131 13.48 -3.75 -1.61
CA LEU A 131 13.03 -2.90 -0.51
C LEU A 131 14.15 -1.97 -0.02
N LEU A 132 15.38 -2.46 0.06
CA LEU A 132 16.54 -1.65 0.41
C LEU A 132 16.84 -0.61 -0.66
N ALA A 133 16.72 -0.94 -1.95
CA ALA A 133 16.87 0.02 -3.04
C ALA A 133 15.81 1.14 -2.94
N ALA A 134 14.54 0.78 -2.73
CA ALA A 134 13.48 1.74 -2.50
C ALA A 134 13.74 2.60 -1.24
N GLY A 135 14.20 1.99 -0.15
CA GLY A 135 14.59 2.69 1.08
C GLY A 135 15.78 3.66 0.87
N GLY A 136 16.78 3.27 0.09
CA GLY A 136 17.92 4.11 -0.27
C GLY A 136 17.51 5.34 -1.05
N LEU A 137 16.66 5.17 -2.08
CA LEU A 137 16.07 6.28 -2.83
C LEU A 137 15.26 7.20 -1.93
N TYR A 138 14.35 6.62 -1.15
CA TYR A 138 13.43 7.35 -0.29
C TYR A 138 14.12 8.19 0.78
N ASN A 139 15.24 7.69 1.31
CA ASN A 139 16.03 8.37 2.33
C ASN A 139 17.18 9.21 1.74
N GLY A 140 17.34 9.26 0.40
CA GLY A 140 18.46 9.95 -0.24
C GLY A 140 19.83 9.35 0.11
N ASN A 141 19.87 8.07 0.50
CA ASN A 141 21.07 7.35 0.94
C ASN A 141 21.20 6.04 0.16
N ILE A 142 21.38 6.15 -1.15
CA ILE A 142 21.52 5.00 -2.06
C ILE A 142 22.69 4.12 -1.61
N GLU A 143 23.88 4.72 -1.44
CA GLU A 143 25.12 4.02 -1.08
C GLU A 143 25.08 3.31 0.27
N GLY A 144 24.41 3.89 1.27
CA GLY A 144 24.25 3.26 2.58
C GLY A 144 23.38 2.01 2.51
N PHE A 145 22.24 2.11 1.81
CA PHE A 145 21.32 0.98 1.66
C PHE A 145 21.85 -0.09 0.70
N ARG A 146 22.64 0.29 -0.31
CA ARG A 146 23.34 -0.64 -1.19
C ARG A 146 24.31 -1.51 -0.39
N ARG A 147 25.13 -0.89 0.46
CA ARG A 147 26.03 -1.60 1.38
C ARG A 147 25.28 -2.54 2.30
N THR A 148 24.11 -2.14 2.82
CA THR A 148 23.25 -3.02 3.63
C THR A 148 22.78 -4.24 2.82
N ALA A 149 22.39 -4.06 1.56
CA ALA A 149 21.95 -5.17 0.69
C ALA A 149 23.09 -6.16 0.40
N GLU A 150 24.32 -5.66 0.24
CA GLU A 150 25.53 -6.50 0.07
C GLU A 150 25.89 -7.25 1.35
N GLN A 151 25.82 -6.58 2.50
CA GLN A 151 26.11 -7.17 3.82
C GLN A 151 25.11 -8.26 4.20
N LEU A 152 23.85 -8.16 3.79
CA LEU A 152 22.86 -9.22 3.96
C LEU A 152 23.20 -10.48 3.15
N GLY A 153 23.97 -10.34 2.08
CA GLY A 153 24.40 -11.44 1.21
C GLY A 153 23.26 -12.06 0.40
N GLY A 154 23.39 -13.35 0.06
CA GLY A 154 22.38 -14.09 -0.69
C GLY A 154 22.05 -13.45 -2.04
N ASP A 155 20.77 -13.22 -2.28
CA ASP A 155 20.23 -12.62 -3.50
C ASP A 155 19.80 -11.14 -3.31
N ALA A 156 20.06 -10.54 -2.14
CA ALA A 156 19.66 -9.17 -1.83
C ALA A 156 20.35 -8.14 -2.75
N ALA A 157 21.66 -8.24 -2.97
CA ALA A 157 22.36 -7.36 -3.92
C ALA A 157 21.76 -7.45 -5.34
N LYS A 158 21.47 -8.65 -5.84
CA LYS A 158 20.82 -8.82 -7.16
C LYS A 158 19.43 -8.18 -7.21
N GLY A 159 18.66 -8.30 -6.14
CA GLY A 159 17.36 -7.65 -6.03
C GLY A 159 17.45 -6.13 -5.96
N TYR A 160 18.47 -5.62 -5.28
CA TYR A 160 18.78 -4.19 -5.24
C TYR A 160 19.11 -3.68 -6.66
N ASP A 161 19.97 -4.39 -7.39
CA ASP A 161 20.41 -4.00 -8.74
C ASP A 161 19.30 -4.10 -9.80
N GLN A 162 18.30 -4.95 -9.58
CA GLN A 162 17.09 -4.96 -10.40
C GLN A 162 16.30 -3.65 -10.31
N VAL A 163 16.44 -2.91 -9.21
CA VAL A 163 15.80 -1.60 -9.00
C VAL A 163 16.77 -0.46 -9.31
N LEU A 164 18.06 -0.64 -9.04
CA LEU A 164 19.11 0.36 -9.20
C LEU A 164 20.34 -0.25 -9.87
N ASN A 165 20.35 -0.36 -11.21
CA ASN A 165 21.57 -0.65 -11.99
C ASN A 165 22.03 0.56 -12.81
N GLN A 166 23.20 0.46 -13.45
CA GLN A 166 23.83 1.52 -14.25
C GLN A 166 22.93 2.09 -15.36
N THR A 167 21.96 1.32 -15.85
CA THR A 167 20.94 1.75 -16.81
C THR A 167 19.71 2.36 -16.11
N THR A 168 19.38 1.86 -14.92
CA THR A 168 18.24 2.27 -14.08
C THR A 168 18.49 3.54 -13.27
N SER A 169 19.76 3.88 -13.02
CA SER A 169 20.20 5.04 -12.25
C SER A 169 19.81 6.38 -12.90
N GLY A 170 19.52 6.42 -14.20
CA GLY A 170 18.96 7.60 -14.89
C GLY A 170 17.47 7.51 -15.20
N LEU A 171 16.92 6.30 -15.37
CA LEU A 171 15.62 6.06 -15.99
C LEU A 171 14.44 5.84 -15.02
N LEU A 172 14.68 5.39 -13.78
CA LEU A 172 13.63 4.79 -12.92
C LEU A 172 13.47 5.44 -11.53
N ILE A 173 14.26 6.47 -11.20
CA ILE A 173 14.48 6.96 -9.83
C ILE A 173 13.34 7.81 -9.22
N SER A 174 12.24 8.07 -9.93
CA SER A 174 11.22 9.01 -9.45
C SER A 174 9.80 8.49 -9.35
N ALA A 175 9.44 7.43 -10.06
CA ALA A 175 8.04 7.06 -10.22
C ALA A 175 7.61 5.79 -9.46
N ALA A 176 8.53 4.92 -9.03
CA ALA A 176 8.17 3.64 -8.43
C ALA A 176 8.16 3.68 -6.89
N SER A 177 7.27 4.47 -6.29
CA SER A 177 6.93 4.34 -4.87
C SER A 177 5.56 3.67 -4.73
N LEU A 178 5.53 2.37 -5.06
CA LEU A 178 4.68 1.27 -4.53
C LEU A 178 4.62 0.14 -5.57
N LEU A 179 5.33 -0.97 -5.36
CA LEU A 179 4.92 -2.27 -5.91
C LEU A 179 4.36 -3.09 -4.75
N VAL A 180 3.06 -2.94 -4.52
CA VAL A 180 2.26 -3.95 -3.86
C VAL A 180 2.15 -5.12 -4.85
N VAL A 181 2.88 -6.20 -4.53
CA VAL A 181 2.52 -7.60 -4.80
C VAL A 181 1.89 -7.89 -6.18
N ARG A 182 2.74 -8.13 -7.18
CA ARG A 182 2.73 -9.21 -8.21
C ARG A 182 3.29 -8.67 -9.52
N ASN A 183 4.20 -9.44 -10.11
CA ASN A 183 4.93 -9.18 -11.35
C ASN A 183 5.84 -7.94 -11.38
N PRO A 184 7.15 -8.12 -11.67
CA PRO A 184 7.91 -7.09 -12.34
C PRO A 184 7.52 -7.13 -13.82
N MET A 185 6.97 -6.04 -14.37
CA MET A 185 7.01 -5.62 -15.79
C MET A 185 5.68 -4.99 -16.23
N ALA A 186 5.54 -3.69 -16.03
CA ALA A 186 5.15 -2.70 -17.03
C ALA A 186 5.10 -1.34 -16.32
N ALA A 187 5.75 -0.30 -16.86
CA ALA A 187 5.62 1.07 -16.33
C ALA A 187 4.15 1.54 -16.33
N GLU A 188 3.34 0.95 -17.21
CA GLU A 188 1.90 1.15 -17.36
C GLU A 188 1.06 0.69 -16.15
N GLU A 189 1.59 -0.15 -15.25
CA GLU A 189 0.87 -0.63 -14.05
C GLU A 189 1.11 0.22 -12.79
N LEU A 190 1.94 1.28 -12.87
CA LEU A 190 2.21 2.18 -11.75
C LEU A 190 1.11 3.25 -11.59
N THR A 191 -0.03 2.87 -11.02
CA THR A 191 -1.19 3.77 -10.89
C THR A 191 -1.16 4.66 -9.64
N SER A 192 -0.23 4.44 -8.70
CA SER A 192 -0.15 5.20 -7.45
C SER A 192 1.31 5.46 -7.05
N TYR A 193 1.57 6.65 -6.47
CA TYR A 193 2.89 7.11 -6.04
C TYR A 193 2.83 7.72 -4.65
N LEU A 194 3.71 7.30 -3.74
CA LEU A 194 3.84 7.93 -2.42
C LEU A 194 4.85 9.10 -2.45
N GLY A 195 4.34 10.33 -2.50
CA GLY A 195 5.13 11.56 -2.43
C GLY A 195 5.37 12.09 -1.02
N LYS A 196 6.23 13.10 -0.90
CA LYS A 196 6.50 13.82 0.37
C LYS A 196 6.04 15.27 0.30
N TYR A 197 5.26 15.69 1.29
CA TYR A 197 4.97 17.10 1.55
C TYR A 197 5.30 17.43 3.02
N LYS A 198 6.24 18.35 3.22
CA LYS A 198 6.87 18.61 4.54
C LYS A 198 7.39 17.29 5.14
N GLN A 199 6.95 16.92 6.35
CA GLN A 199 7.28 15.66 7.03
C GLN A 199 6.24 14.54 6.80
N ALA A 200 5.13 14.83 6.10
CA ALA A 200 4.06 13.88 5.87
C ALA A 200 4.18 13.21 4.50
N HIS A 201 3.62 12.01 4.39
CA HIS A 201 3.52 11.27 3.13
C HIS A 201 2.17 11.53 2.48
N VAL A 202 2.19 11.66 1.16
CA VAL A 202 1.04 12.02 0.35
C VAL A 202 0.91 10.96 -0.71
N LEU A 203 -0.14 10.16 -0.63
CA LEU A 203 -0.45 9.21 -1.68
C LEU A 203 -1.03 9.98 -2.87
N LEU A 204 -0.35 9.92 -4.01
CA LEU A 204 -0.83 10.35 -5.31
C LEU A 204 -1.38 9.11 -6.03
N ASP A 205 -2.68 8.87 -5.92
CA ASP A 205 -3.38 7.82 -6.67
C ASP A 205 -3.74 8.29 -8.08
N ASP A 206 -4.15 7.36 -8.95
CA ASP A 206 -4.57 7.61 -10.34
C ASP A 206 -3.57 8.44 -11.16
N MET A 207 -2.32 7.96 -11.15
CA MET A 207 -1.21 8.55 -11.88
C MET A 207 -0.93 7.76 -13.16
N ASN A 208 -0.64 8.47 -14.25
CA ASN A 208 0.03 7.92 -15.42
C ASN A 208 1.54 8.06 -15.24
N VAL A 209 2.27 6.95 -15.43
CA VAL A 209 3.73 6.93 -15.47
C VAL A 209 4.15 6.48 -16.86
N GLN A 210 4.66 7.41 -17.64
CA GLN A 210 5.09 7.16 -19.02
C GLN A 210 6.60 7.38 -19.16
N GLN A 211 7.24 6.57 -20.00
CA GLN A 211 8.62 6.82 -20.41
C GLN A 211 8.63 7.94 -21.45
N ILE A 212 9.36 9.02 -21.17
CA ILE A 212 9.54 10.14 -22.10
C ILE A 212 11.03 10.42 -22.28
N ASN A 213 11.39 10.98 -23.43
CA ASN A 213 12.67 11.66 -23.59
C ASN A 213 12.49 13.09 -23.11
N TYR A 214 12.88 13.38 -21.86
CA TYR A 214 12.81 14.73 -21.31
C TYR A 214 13.93 15.55 -21.95
N LEU A 215 13.59 16.55 -22.75
CA LEU A 215 14.50 17.48 -23.40
C LEU A 215 14.30 18.88 -22.85
N ARG A 216 15.31 19.43 -22.18
CA ARG A 216 15.19 20.75 -21.58
C ARG A 216 15.17 21.85 -22.64
N ARG A 217 14.00 22.43 -22.88
CA ARG A 217 13.68 23.40 -23.94
C ARG A 217 14.51 24.68 -23.83
N ASP A 218 14.74 25.33 -24.97
CA ASP A 218 15.29 26.67 -25.03
C ASP A 218 14.45 27.68 -24.22
N ARG A 219 15.12 28.64 -23.59
CA ARG A 219 14.48 29.58 -22.66
C ARG A 219 13.64 30.64 -23.36
N GLY A 220 13.96 31.00 -24.60
CA GLY A 220 13.16 31.90 -25.42
C GLY A 220 11.84 31.26 -25.84
N GLU A 221 11.89 30.02 -26.34
CA GLU A 221 10.70 29.24 -26.70
C GLU A 221 9.80 29.00 -25.49
N TYR A 222 10.37 28.58 -24.35
CA TYR A 222 9.66 28.42 -23.08
C TYR A 222 8.89 29.70 -22.70
N ALA A 223 9.53 30.87 -22.81
CA ALA A 223 8.91 32.13 -22.43
C ALA A 223 7.69 32.47 -23.31
N LEU A 224 7.76 32.20 -24.63
CA LEU A 224 6.64 32.41 -25.54
C LEU A 224 5.45 31.51 -25.17
N LEU A 225 5.69 30.22 -24.96
CA LEU A 225 4.64 29.27 -24.55
C LEU A 225 4.05 29.62 -23.18
N ARG A 226 4.89 30.06 -22.24
CA ARG A 226 4.44 30.49 -20.91
C ARG A 226 3.58 31.75 -20.98
N ASN A 227 3.90 32.68 -21.86
CA ASN A 227 3.10 33.89 -22.09
C ASN A 227 1.74 33.55 -22.68
N GLN A 228 1.70 32.69 -23.71
CA GLN A 228 0.45 32.18 -24.28
C GLN A 228 -0.40 31.44 -23.24
N PHE A 229 0.25 30.62 -22.41
CA PHE A 229 -0.41 29.90 -21.33
C PHE A 229 -1.15 30.86 -20.38
N ASN A 230 -0.43 31.88 -19.92
CA ASN A 230 -0.95 32.83 -18.94
C ASN A 230 -2.08 33.71 -19.49
N SER A 231 -1.99 34.10 -20.77
CA SER A 231 -2.90 35.08 -21.37
C SER A 231 -4.21 34.47 -21.89
N SER A 232 -4.17 33.25 -22.44
CA SER A 232 -5.30 32.70 -23.19
C SER A 232 -5.63 31.25 -22.83
N VAL A 233 -4.64 30.38 -22.78
CA VAL A 233 -4.87 28.93 -22.60
C VAL A 233 -5.41 28.64 -21.21
N ARG A 234 -4.76 29.14 -20.15
CA ARG A 234 -5.19 28.91 -18.77
C ARG A 234 -6.64 29.34 -18.51
N PRO A 235 -7.07 30.58 -18.83
CA PRO A 235 -8.47 30.96 -18.61
C PRO A 235 -9.45 30.15 -19.46
N ASN A 236 -9.09 29.77 -20.70
CA ASN A 236 -9.97 28.96 -21.54
C ASN A 236 -10.10 27.51 -21.06
N PHE A 237 -8.99 26.91 -20.59
CA PHE A 237 -9.00 25.59 -19.97
C PHE A 237 -9.89 25.58 -18.72
N LEU A 238 -9.77 26.60 -17.86
CA LEU A 238 -10.61 26.70 -16.67
C LEU A 238 -12.10 26.83 -17.02
N LYS A 239 -12.44 27.59 -18.06
CA LYS A 239 -13.82 27.68 -18.56
C LYS A 239 -14.36 26.35 -19.06
N SER A 240 -13.55 25.57 -19.78
CA SER A 240 -14.01 24.26 -20.25
C SER A 240 -14.31 23.27 -19.13
N LEU A 241 -13.82 23.51 -17.91
CA LEU A 241 -14.08 22.64 -16.77
C LEU A 241 -15.39 22.95 -16.03
N SER A 242 -16.03 24.11 -16.22
CA SER A 242 -17.14 24.53 -15.35
C SER A 242 -18.35 23.60 -15.36
N GLU A 243 -18.55 22.84 -16.43
CA GLU A 243 -19.62 21.86 -16.58
C GLU A 243 -19.09 20.41 -16.67
N HIS A 244 -17.78 20.22 -16.50
CA HIS A 244 -17.17 18.91 -16.59
C HIS A 244 -17.60 18.03 -15.41
N PRO A 245 -17.92 16.73 -15.60
CA PRO A 245 -18.37 15.84 -14.52
C PRO A 245 -17.44 15.83 -13.30
N ASP A 246 -16.12 15.77 -13.52
CA ASP A 246 -15.14 15.83 -12.43
C ASP A 246 -15.16 17.16 -11.67
N ALA A 247 -15.53 18.26 -12.33
CA ALA A 247 -15.67 19.55 -11.66
C ALA A 247 -16.93 19.59 -10.83
N LEU A 248 -18.05 19.11 -11.39
CA LEU A 248 -19.34 19.04 -10.71
C LEU A 248 -19.30 18.13 -9.47
N SER A 249 -18.45 17.10 -9.48
CA SER A 249 -18.26 16.21 -8.33
C SER A 249 -17.27 16.75 -7.28
N THR A 250 -16.40 17.70 -7.64
CA THR A 250 -15.32 18.20 -6.77
C THR A 250 -15.61 19.57 -6.18
N PHE A 251 -16.35 20.42 -6.88
CA PHE A 251 -16.45 21.85 -6.56
C PHE A 251 -17.87 22.27 -6.17
N ASP A 252 -17.95 23.23 -5.24
CA ASP A 252 -19.19 23.92 -4.92
C ASP A 252 -19.58 24.94 -6.02
N ALA A 253 -20.81 25.46 -5.94
CA ALA A 253 -21.35 26.40 -6.93
C ALA A 253 -20.46 27.64 -7.11
N GLY A 254 -19.88 28.17 -6.01
CA GLY A 254 -18.99 29.33 -6.09
C GLY A 254 -17.68 29.03 -6.81
N SER A 255 -17.11 27.86 -6.59
CA SER A 255 -15.90 27.40 -7.30
C SER A 255 -16.18 27.12 -8.77
N LEU A 256 -17.34 26.56 -9.11
CA LEU A 256 -17.79 26.35 -10.49
C LEU A 256 -18.00 27.69 -11.22
N GLU A 257 -18.58 28.70 -10.56
CA GLU A 257 -18.71 30.05 -11.13
C GLU A 257 -17.34 30.68 -11.41
N ARG A 258 -16.35 30.48 -10.53
CA ARG A 258 -14.97 30.93 -10.79
C ARG A 258 -14.37 30.26 -12.02
N LEU A 259 -14.58 28.95 -12.18
CA LEU A 259 -14.15 28.21 -13.37
C LEU A 259 -14.80 28.77 -14.64
N ALA A 260 -16.11 29.02 -14.62
CA ALA A 260 -16.84 29.65 -15.74
C ALA A 260 -16.31 31.06 -16.06
N GLY A 261 -15.77 31.76 -15.06
CA GLY A 261 -15.05 33.03 -15.23
C GLY A 261 -13.59 32.91 -15.69
N GLY A 262 -13.07 31.71 -15.92
CA GLY A 262 -11.66 31.45 -16.28
C GLY A 262 -10.68 31.65 -15.13
N LYS A 263 -11.14 31.52 -13.88
CA LYS A 263 -10.33 31.71 -12.66
C LYS A 263 -10.23 30.41 -11.88
N THR A 264 -9.08 30.19 -11.23
CA THR A 264 -8.89 29.01 -10.38
C THR A 264 -9.73 29.13 -9.09
N PRO A 265 -10.33 28.01 -8.62
CA PRO A 265 -10.81 27.88 -7.25
C PRO A 265 -9.69 28.13 -6.23
N ALA A 266 -10.06 28.54 -5.01
CA ALA A 266 -9.08 28.81 -3.97
C ALA A 266 -8.34 27.52 -3.57
N GLY A 267 -7.01 27.57 -3.52
CA GLY A 267 -6.19 26.39 -3.20
C GLY A 267 -5.94 25.43 -4.37
N TRP A 268 -6.29 25.82 -5.60
CA TRP A 268 -6.06 25.03 -6.82
C TRP A 268 -5.21 25.77 -7.85
N GLN A 269 -4.52 25.03 -8.70
CA GLN A 269 -3.64 25.55 -9.74
C GLN A 269 -3.69 24.68 -11.00
N VAL A 270 -3.60 25.29 -12.18
CA VAL A 270 -3.42 24.55 -13.44
C VAL A 270 -1.96 24.12 -13.54
N HIS A 271 -1.75 22.82 -13.69
CA HIS A 271 -0.47 22.15 -13.85
C HIS A 271 -0.38 21.53 -15.24
N HIS A 272 0.82 21.55 -15.82
CA HIS A 272 1.11 20.85 -17.07
C HIS A 272 1.55 19.42 -16.75
N LYS A 273 0.91 18.41 -17.35
CA LYS A 273 1.25 16.99 -17.16
C LYS A 273 2.67 16.70 -17.61
N ILE A 274 3.04 17.18 -18.80
CA ILE A 274 4.41 17.30 -19.29
C ILE A 274 4.78 18.80 -19.27
N PRO A 275 5.86 19.21 -18.59
CA PRO A 275 6.14 20.62 -18.34
C PRO A 275 6.53 21.37 -19.61
N LEU A 276 6.26 22.68 -19.65
CA LEU A 276 6.72 23.54 -20.75
C LEU A 276 8.25 23.71 -20.82
N ASP A 277 8.98 23.45 -19.72
CA ASP A 277 10.46 23.41 -19.72
C ASP A 277 10.98 22.17 -20.48
N ASP A 278 10.08 21.25 -20.86
CA ASP A 278 10.27 20.07 -21.70
C ASP A 278 9.36 20.14 -22.96
N GLY A 279 9.25 19.05 -23.74
CA GLY A 279 8.37 18.88 -24.90
C GLY A 279 6.86 19.01 -24.64
N GLY A 280 6.43 19.39 -23.44
CA GLY A 280 5.03 19.68 -23.13
C GLY A 280 4.46 20.84 -23.95
N THR A 281 3.17 20.77 -24.24
CA THR A 281 2.41 21.76 -25.02
C THR A 281 1.37 22.50 -24.17
N ASN A 282 0.71 23.49 -24.76
CA ASN A 282 -0.42 24.19 -24.17
C ASN A 282 -1.78 23.54 -24.51
N ASP A 283 -1.78 22.32 -25.05
CA ASP A 283 -3.02 21.59 -25.35
C ASP A 283 -3.73 21.21 -24.06
N PHE A 284 -5.07 21.21 -24.08
CA PHE A 284 -5.86 20.95 -22.87
C PHE A 284 -5.62 19.56 -22.29
N ASP A 285 -5.34 18.56 -23.13
CA ASP A 285 -5.05 17.20 -22.67
C ASP A 285 -3.75 17.12 -21.85
N ASN A 286 -2.82 18.08 -22.06
CA ASN A 286 -1.60 18.23 -21.27
C ASN A 286 -1.82 19.06 -20.00
N LEU A 287 -3.04 19.47 -19.67
CA LEU A 287 -3.35 20.27 -18.49
C LEU A 287 -4.18 19.48 -17.48
N VAL A 288 -3.99 19.81 -16.20
CA VAL A 288 -4.80 19.31 -15.09
C VAL A 288 -4.97 20.43 -14.08
N LEU A 289 -6.20 20.63 -13.58
CA LEU A 289 -6.45 21.48 -12.43
C LEU A 289 -6.19 20.66 -11.15
N ILE A 290 -5.15 21.01 -10.41
CA ILE A 290 -4.68 20.23 -9.26
C ILE A 290 -4.73 21.04 -7.96
N GLN A 291 -5.11 20.39 -6.86
CA GLN A 291 -5.09 21.02 -5.54
C GLN A 291 -3.65 21.27 -5.08
N ASN A 292 -3.36 22.50 -4.63
CA ASN A 292 -2.03 23.00 -4.33
C ASN A 292 -1.31 22.16 -3.27
N SER A 293 -1.96 21.98 -2.13
CA SER A 293 -1.45 21.22 -1.00
C SER A 293 -2.46 20.12 -0.65
N PRO A 294 -2.02 18.87 -0.49
CA PRO A 294 -0.62 18.42 -0.56
C PRO A 294 -0.14 18.02 -1.96
N TYR A 295 -1.03 17.87 -2.94
CA TYR A 295 -0.78 17.10 -4.15
C TYR A 295 0.15 17.76 -5.16
N HIS A 296 -0.15 18.99 -5.59
CA HIS A 296 0.72 19.71 -6.54
C HIS A 296 2.15 19.85 -6.00
N SER A 297 2.29 20.09 -4.69
CA SER A 297 3.57 20.19 -4.01
C SER A 297 4.35 18.86 -4.03
N ALA A 298 3.69 17.74 -3.74
CA ALA A 298 4.30 16.42 -3.77
C ALA A 298 4.72 15.99 -5.19
N LEU A 299 3.86 16.27 -6.18
CA LEU A 299 4.13 15.96 -7.59
C LEU A 299 5.31 16.79 -8.12
N THR A 300 5.26 18.11 -7.97
CA THR A 300 6.32 19.01 -8.46
C THR A 300 7.67 18.69 -7.85
N LYS A 301 7.71 18.32 -6.55
CA LYS A 301 8.95 17.91 -5.89
C LYS A 301 9.54 16.63 -6.52
N THR A 302 8.68 15.68 -6.87
CA THR A 302 9.08 14.44 -7.53
C THR A 302 9.64 14.72 -8.91
N GLN A 303 8.91 15.50 -9.71
CA GLN A 303 9.34 15.95 -11.04
C GLN A 303 10.65 16.74 -10.99
N ALA A 304 10.84 17.61 -10.00
CA ALA A 304 12.09 18.36 -9.82
C ALA A 304 13.29 17.45 -9.48
N ILE A 305 13.07 16.33 -8.77
CA ILE A 305 14.12 15.34 -8.49
C ILE A 305 14.55 14.63 -9.80
N ILE A 306 13.60 14.29 -10.67
CA ILE A 306 13.88 13.69 -12.00
C ILE A 306 14.86 14.55 -12.78
N THR A 307 14.59 15.86 -12.82
CA THR A 307 15.26 16.78 -13.73
C THR A 307 16.43 17.51 -13.07
N LYS A 308 16.74 17.23 -11.80
CA LYS A 308 17.63 18.05 -10.95
C LYS A 308 19.01 18.25 -11.58
N ASP A 309 19.58 17.17 -12.10
CA ASP A 309 20.95 17.12 -12.58
C ASP A 309 21.04 17.19 -14.12
N LEU A 310 19.93 17.53 -14.81
CA LEU A 310 19.87 17.64 -16.27
C LEU A 310 20.23 19.06 -16.76
N PRO A 311 21.35 19.23 -17.51
CA PRO A 311 21.70 20.51 -18.11
C PRO A 311 20.66 21.05 -19.10
N TYR A 312 20.65 22.37 -19.32
CA TYR A 312 19.88 22.97 -20.41
C TYR A 312 20.36 22.45 -21.78
N ASN A 313 19.44 22.33 -22.73
CA ASN A 313 19.69 21.80 -24.08
C ASN A 313 20.22 20.37 -24.11
N SER A 314 19.96 19.60 -23.05
CA SER A 314 20.26 18.17 -22.98
C SER A 314 18.99 17.38 -22.70
N GLY A 315 18.98 16.12 -23.13
CA GLY A 315 17.86 15.23 -22.91
C GLY A 315 18.26 13.89 -22.33
N THR A 316 17.32 13.27 -21.62
CA THR A 316 17.48 11.93 -21.05
C THR A 316 16.13 11.24 -21.00
N ASP A 317 16.13 9.92 -21.18
CA ASP A 317 14.92 9.14 -21.00
C ASP A 317 14.61 9.01 -19.50
N VAL A 318 13.36 9.28 -19.12
CA VAL A 318 12.88 9.24 -17.73
C VAL A 318 11.49 8.67 -17.66
N LEU A 319 11.15 8.04 -16.53
CA LEU A 319 9.76 7.80 -16.16
C LEU A 319 9.15 9.06 -15.56
N TRP A 320 8.13 9.60 -16.23
CA TRP A 320 7.49 10.84 -15.85
C TRP A 320 6.09 10.58 -15.26
N PRO A 321 5.89 10.89 -13.96
CA PRO A 321 4.57 10.79 -13.35
C PRO A 321 3.73 12.04 -13.64
N SER A 322 2.49 11.83 -14.07
CA SER A 322 1.48 12.89 -14.26
C SER A 322 0.09 12.39 -13.86
N PRO A 323 -0.78 13.24 -13.29
CA PRO A 323 -2.14 12.82 -12.95
C PRO A 323 -2.95 12.43 -14.19
N ASN A 324 -3.81 11.42 -14.03
CA ASN A 324 -4.87 11.15 -15.00
C ASN A 324 -5.98 12.20 -14.89
N GLY A 325 -6.81 12.29 -15.93
CA GLY A 325 -7.97 13.18 -15.98
C GLY A 325 -7.62 14.67 -16.13
N VAL A 326 -8.59 15.52 -15.78
CA VAL A 326 -8.51 16.99 -15.92
C VAL A 326 -8.59 17.73 -14.59
N ILE A 327 -8.99 17.04 -13.51
CA ILE A 327 -9.04 17.55 -12.13
C ILE A 327 -8.38 16.55 -11.18
N TYR A 328 -7.58 17.03 -10.23
CA TYR A 328 -6.87 16.16 -9.30
C TYR A 328 -6.75 16.70 -7.86
N PRO A 329 -7.15 15.91 -6.84
CA PRO A 329 -7.94 14.68 -6.91
C PRO A 329 -9.41 15.00 -7.22
N VAL A 330 -10.14 14.05 -7.79
CA VAL A 330 -11.59 14.17 -8.03
C VAL A 330 -12.36 13.87 -6.74
N GLY A 331 -13.43 14.64 -6.48
CA GLY A 331 -14.42 14.34 -5.43
C GLY A 331 -13.97 14.57 -3.99
N LYS A 332 -12.99 15.47 -3.77
CA LYS A 332 -12.44 15.76 -2.43
C LYS A 332 -12.94 17.06 -1.81
#